data_AF-A0AB39T1I4-F1
#
_entry.id   AF-A0AB39T1I4-F1
#
_cell.length_a   1.000
_cell.length_b   1.000
_cell.length_c   1.000
_cell.angle_alpha   90.00
_cell.angle_beta   90.00
_cell.angle_gamma   90.00
#
_symmetry.space_group_name_H-M   'P 1'
#
loop_
_entity.id
_entity.type
_entity.pdbx_description
1 polymer ?
#
loop_
_entity_poly.entity_id
_entity_poly.type
_entity_poly.pdbx_seq_one_letter_code
_entity_poly.pdbx_strand_id
1 'polypeptide(L)'
;MSAPVVDVWGPVAPGTRSSIPSAPEPHDTWPLAGGTAWVYYSPLNRRQLVRPVILSDGFSGGSSSLDQLWNGLEENGNFRFISELHAAGRDVIILGYDDRTASITANADTAVDCIRRAVNERIGRAKLVVGGFSMGGLVTRYALAKMENDPSLPDHETSLYLSYDTPHGGAWFPVALQAFTHFATDHWGDDPDLGQALRQLSGLLNSPAAKQMARWHIGKVGDTPAQASERVAFLEALDEVGGWPRTLRTIGVANGVDTGTGNGIKADTTAVRSDGGTLRDTDHPGHRLARHLPLRQPQRRTHHHHRRTRRMDRERDRRDRLTTGGRASDDARPPRSSPGCRAKQRAPPARARLPSGPALPHANAATP
;
A
#
# COMPACT_ATOMS: atom_id res chain seq x y z
N MET A 1 -15.27 -23.11 -4.47
CA MET A 1 -14.44 -22.23 -5.33
C MET A 1 -13.00 -22.60 -5.08
N SER A 2 -12.16 -22.65 -6.13
CA SER A 2 -10.71 -22.67 -5.96
C SER A 2 -10.26 -21.39 -5.26
N ALA A 3 -9.30 -21.49 -4.34
CA ALA A 3 -8.52 -20.31 -3.93
C ALA A 3 -7.58 -19.93 -5.10
N PRO A 4 -7.30 -18.64 -5.33
CA PRO A 4 -6.30 -18.24 -6.32
C PRO A 4 -4.92 -18.70 -5.88
N VAL A 5 -4.03 -18.96 -6.85
CA VAL A 5 -2.67 -19.49 -6.62
C VAL A 5 -1.79 -18.49 -5.85
N VAL A 6 -2.19 -17.22 -5.78
CA VAL A 6 -1.61 -16.18 -4.93
C VAL A 6 -2.74 -15.27 -4.43
N ASP A 7 -2.78 -14.99 -3.11
CA ASP A 7 -3.79 -14.17 -2.42
C ASP A 7 -3.15 -13.10 -1.50
N VAL A 8 -2.35 -12.20 -2.09
CA VAL A 8 -1.74 -11.06 -1.37
C VAL A 8 -2.80 -10.12 -0.78
N TRP A 9 -3.96 -9.98 -1.43
CA TRP A 9 -4.96 -8.96 -1.11
C TRP A 9 -6.06 -9.44 -0.16
N GLY A 10 -6.30 -10.75 -0.08
CA GLY A 10 -7.38 -11.32 0.73
C GLY A 10 -8.74 -11.26 0.05
N PRO A 11 -9.78 -11.81 0.72
CA PRO A 11 -11.14 -11.74 0.21
C PRO A 11 -11.62 -10.29 0.09
N VAL A 12 -12.17 -9.95 -1.08
CA VAL A 12 -12.70 -8.60 -1.41
C VAL A 12 -13.93 -8.22 -0.57
N ALA A 13 -14.54 -9.19 0.12
CA ALA A 13 -15.60 -8.93 1.10
C ALA A 13 -15.00 -8.47 2.45
N PRO A 14 -15.64 -7.54 3.19
CA PRO A 14 -15.18 -7.08 4.50
C PRO A 14 -15.43 -8.13 5.61
N GLY A 15 -14.80 -9.29 5.47
CA GLY A 15 -14.58 -10.24 6.56
C GLY A 15 -13.28 -9.88 7.27
N THR A 16 -13.32 -9.73 8.59
CA THR A 16 -12.12 -9.50 9.39
C THR A 16 -11.20 -10.73 9.32
N ARG A 17 -10.11 -10.66 8.55
CA ARG A 17 -8.91 -11.47 8.81
C ARG A 17 -8.36 -11.03 10.18
N SER A 18 -8.81 -11.69 11.24
CA SER A 18 -8.32 -11.48 12.60
C SER A 18 -6.83 -11.83 12.65
N SER A 19 -5.98 -10.78 12.61
CA SER A 19 -4.51 -10.84 12.50
C SER A 19 -3.99 -11.72 11.36
N ILE A 20 -3.38 -11.11 10.34
CA ILE A 20 -2.46 -11.83 9.45
C ILE A 20 -1.34 -12.40 10.34
N PRO A 21 -1.01 -13.72 10.27
CA PRO A 21 0.10 -14.28 11.03
C PRO A 21 1.42 -13.61 10.66
N SER A 22 2.32 -13.42 11.63
CA SER A 22 3.69 -13.04 11.30
C SER A 22 4.33 -14.11 10.42
N ALA A 23 5.10 -13.67 9.42
CA ALA A 23 5.92 -14.59 8.64
C ALA A 23 7.01 -15.23 9.54
N PRO A 24 7.58 -16.37 9.15
CA PRO A 24 8.84 -16.84 9.70
C PRO A 24 9.91 -15.76 9.55
N GLU A 25 10.74 -15.58 10.59
CA GLU A 25 11.86 -14.65 10.58
C GLU A 25 12.71 -14.81 9.30
N PRO A 26 12.98 -13.71 8.56
CA PRO A 26 13.81 -13.77 7.36
C PRO A 26 15.24 -14.17 7.75
N HIS A 27 15.94 -14.83 6.83
CA HIS A 27 17.31 -15.28 7.09
C HIS A 27 18.30 -14.12 7.15
N ASP A 28 18.06 -13.09 6.33
CA ASP A 28 18.70 -11.78 6.34
C ASP A 28 17.66 -10.71 5.98
N THR A 29 17.85 -9.49 6.50
CA THR A 29 17.07 -8.30 6.11
C THR A 29 17.98 -7.28 5.45
N TRP A 30 17.59 -6.82 4.26
CA TRP A 30 18.30 -5.83 3.47
C TRP A 30 17.58 -4.47 3.57
N PRO A 31 18.11 -3.48 4.30
CA PRO A 31 17.69 -2.09 4.11
C PRO A 31 18.11 -1.61 2.72
N LEU A 32 17.24 -0.84 2.06
CA LEU A 32 17.42 -0.29 0.72
C LEU A 32 17.05 1.20 0.72
N ALA A 33 17.39 1.93 -0.35
CA ALA A 33 16.91 3.31 -0.51
C ALA A 33 15.40 3.31 -0.84
N GLY A 34 14.56 3.72 0.11
CA GLY A 34 13.09 3.76 -0.05
C GLY A 34 12.38 2.42 0.17
N GLY A 35 13.02 1.45 0.83
CA GLY A 35 12.37 0.19 1.14
C GLY A 35 13.24 -0.81 1.91
N THR A 36 12.74 -2.05 1.98
CA THR A 36 13.39 -3.17 2.66
C THR A 36 13.10 -4.46 1.90
N ALA A 37 14.08 -5.36 1.82
CA ALA A 37 13.89 -6.71 1.32
C ALA A 37 14.20 -7.78 2.38
N TRP A 38 13.43 -8.87 2.36
CA TRP A 38 13.60 -10.04 3.22
C TRP A 38 14.12 -11.23 2.41
N VAL A 39 15.19 -11.86 2.88
CA VAL A 39 15.84 -12.99 2.20
C VAL A 39 15.44 -14.32 2.86
N TYR A 40 14.93 -15.24 2.05
CA TYR A 40 14.57 -16.60 2.43
C TYR A 40 15.37 -17.60 1.59
N TYR A 41 16.50 -18.05 2.13
CA TYR A 41 17.30 -19.12 1.51
C TYR A 41 16.51 -20.43 1.49
N SER A 42 16.62 -21.16 0.38
CA SER A 42 16.21 -22.56 0.32
C SER A 42 17.03 -23.39 1.32
N PRO A 43 16.42 -24.35 2.03
CA PRO A 43 17.15 -25.30 2.87
C PRO A 43 18.28 -26.05 2.14
N LEU A 44 18.18 -26.17 0.81
CA LEU A 44 19.21 -26.79 -0.04
C LEU A 44 20.49 -25.95 -0.15
N ASN A 45 20.38 -24.62 -0.02
CA ASN A 45 21.43 -23.65 -0.32
C ASN A 45 22.24 -23.21 0.92
N ARG A 46 21.99 -23.78 2.11
CA ARG A 46 22.81 -23.65 3.33
C ARG A 46 23.16 -22.21 3.74
N ARG A 47 22.22 -21.27 3.62
CA ARG A 47 22.42 -19.82 3.85
C ARG A 47 23.48 -19.17 2.93
N GLN A 48 23.51 -19.57 1.66
CA GLN A 48 24.25 -18.91 0.59
C GLN A 48 23.27 -18.48 -0.50
N LEU A 49 23.38 -17.25 -1.00
CA LEU A 49 22.44 -16.71 -1.98
C LEU A 49 22.63 -17.35 -3.37
N VAL A 50 21.76 -18.27 -3.76
CA VAL A 50 21.86 -19.12 -4.95
C VAL A 50 20.54 -19.14 -5.75
N ARG A 51 20.67 -18.96 -7.08
CA ARG A 51 19.57 -18.94 -8.07
C ARG A 51 18.38 -18.02 -7.69
N PRO A 52 18.62 -16.75 -7.32
CA PRO A 52 17.64 -15.95 -6.58
C PRO A 52 16.40 -15.56 -7.40
N VAL A 53 15.30 -15.35 -6.68
CA VAL A 53 14.00 -14.87 -7.19
C VAL A 53 13.59 -13.63 -6.41
N ILE A 54 13.60 -12.46 -7.05
CA ILE A 54 13.09 -11.21 -6.45
C ILE A 54 11.59 -11.09 -6.73
N LEU A 55 10.80 -10.91 -5.68
CA LEU A 55 9.34 -10.78 -5.69
C LEU A 55 8.92 -9.45 -5.04
N SER A 56 8.49 -8.49 -5.86
CA SER A 56 8.12 -7.12 -5.48
C SER A 56 6.65 -6.97 -5.08
N ASP A 57 6.40 -6.25 -3.96
CA ASP A 57 5.06 -5.92 -3.46
C ASP A 57 4.27 -5.00 -4.41
N GLY A 58 2.95 -5.05 -4.28
CA GLY A 58 2.02 -4.23 -5.04
C GLY A 58 1.72 -2.87 -4.41
N PHE A 59 0.60 -2.29 -4.85
CA PHE A 59 0.12 -1.00 -4.40
C PHE A 59 -0.86 -1.13 -3.23
N SER A 60 -0.65 -0.32 -2.19
CA SER A 60 -1.59 -0.12 -1.08
C SER A 60 -1.16 1.14 -0.31
N GLY A 61 -1.85 1.49 0.77
CA GLY A 61 -1.46 2.60 1.64
C GLY A 61 -0.17 2.31 2.41
N GLY A 62 0.69 3.34 2.52
CA GLY A 62 1.89 3.34 3.36
C GLY A 62 2.95 2.31 2.98
N SER A 63 3.80 2.00 3.95
CA SER A 63 4.88 1.02 3.82
C SER A 63 4.35 -0.40 3.60
N SER A 64 5.24 -1.28 3.12
CA SER A 64 4.92 -2.66 2.77
C SER A 64 4.83 -3.55 4.01
N SER A 65 3.75 -4.35 4.10
CA SER A 65 3.69 -5.45 5.06
C SER A 65 4.30 -6.68 4.41
N LEU A 66 5.58 -6.94 4.70
CA LEU A 66 6.28 -8.11 4.17
C LEU A 66 5.70 -9.41 4.73
N ASP A 67 5.11 -9.40 5.94
CA ASP A 67 4.26 -10.49 6.46
C ASP A 67 3.07 -10.78 5.54
N GLN A 68 2.30 -9.75 5.15
CA GLN A 68 1.14 -9.92 4.27
C GLN A 68 1.55 -10.51 2.91
N LEU A 69 2.64 -10.03 2.33
CA LEU A 69 3.15 -10.56 1.07
C LEU A 69 3.64 -12.00 1.22
N TRP A 70 4.42 -12.31 2.25
CA TRP A 70 4.88 -13.68 2.53
C TRP A 70 3.70 -14.66 2.69
N ASN A 71 2.71 -14.31 3.51
CA ASN A 71 1.50 -15.13 3.71
C ASN A 71 0.69 -15.28 2.41
N GLY A 72 0.59 -14.22 1.60
CA GLY A 72 -0.10 -14.27 0.29
C GLY A 72 0.58 -15.20 -0.73
N LEU A 73 1.86 -15.48 -0.56
CA LEU A 73 2.66 -16.38 -1.41
C LEU A 73 2.70 -17.82 -0.88
N GLU A 74 2.68 -18.01 0.44
CA GLU A 74 2.95 -19.32 1.06
C GLU A 74 1.73 -19.96 1.77
N GLU A 75 0.79 -19.17 2.28
CA GLU A 75 -0.38 -19.62 3.07
C GLU A 75 -1.72 -19.34 2.36
N ASN A 76 -1.72 -19.12 1.05
CA ASN A 76 -2.91 -18.78 0.24
C ASN A 76 -3.90 -19.95 0.01
N GLY A 77 -3.57 -21.17 0.48
CA GLY A 77 -4.42 -22.35 0.36
C GLY A 77 -3.68 -23.52 -0.27
N ASN A 78 -3.96 -23.82 -1.54
CA ASN A 78 -3.53 -25.07 -2.18
C ASN A 78 -2.12 -25.02 -2.80
N PHE A 79 -1.47 -23.86 -2.90
CA PHE A 79 -0.17 -23.73 -3.58
C PHE A 79 0.81 -22.83 -2.81
N ARG A 80 1.81 -23.49 -2.21
CA ARG A 80 2.81 -22.87 -1.33
C ARG A 80 4.00 -22.37 -2.14
N PHE A 81 3.90 -21.18 -2.73
CA PHE A 81 4.81 -20.73 -3.78
C PHE A 81 6.25 -20.54 -3.28
N ILE A 82 6.48 -20.16 -2.03
CA ILE A 82 7.84 -20.03 -1.47
C ILE A 82 8.44 -21.43 -1.26
N SER A 83 7.67 -22.37 -0.71
CA SER A 83 8.07 -23.78 -0.61
C SER A 83 8.40 -24.42 -1.97
N GLU A 84 7.62 -24.16 -3.02
CA GLU A 84 7.88 -24.68 -4.37
C GLU A 84 9.15 -24.07 -5.01
N LEU A 85 9.40 -22.77 -4.80
CA LEU A 85 10.66 -22.14 -5.21
C LEU A 85 11.86 -22.72 -4.43
N HIS A 86 11.71 -22.95 -3.13
CA HIS A 86 12.72 -23.59 -2.28
C HIS A 86 13.01 -25.02 -2.72
N ALA A 87 11.99 -25.81 -3.05
CA ALA A 87 12.11 -27.17 -3.59
C ALA A 87 12.82 -27.18 -4.97
N ALA A 88 12.59 -26.16 -5.80
CA ALA A 88 13.32 -25.94 -7.06
C ALA A 88 14.78 -25.42 -6.87
N GLY A 89 15.29 -25.39 -5.64
CA GLY A 89 16.64 -24.96 -5.30
C GLY A 89 16.88 -23.47 -5.57
N ARG A 90 15.89 -22.64 -5.28
CA ARG A 90 15.93 -21.17 -5.45
C ARG A 90 15.70 -20.47 -4.13
N ASP A 91 16.44 -19.40 -3.91
CA ASP A 91 16.19 -18.49 -2.79
C ASP A 91 15.19 -17.41 -3.20
N VAL A 92 14.39 -16.96 -2.24
CA VAL A 92 13.35 -15.94 -2.45
C VAL A 92 13.76 -14.66 -1.73
N ILE A 93 13.72 -13.54 -2.45
CA ILE A 93 13.92 -12.19 -1.93
C ILE A 93 12.58 -11.47 -2.08
N ILE A 94 11.90 -11.19 -0.96
CA ILE A 94 10.65 -10.43 -0.96
C ILE A 94 11.01 -8.95 -0.82
N LEU A 95 10.65 -8.13 -1.81
CA LEU A 95 10.98 -6.70 -1.90
C LEU A 95 9.76 -5.84 -1.57
N GLY A 96 9.90 -4.96 -0.59
CA GLY A 96 8.91 -3.94 -0.23
C GLY A 96 9.48 -2.53 -0.18
N TYR A 97 8.57 -1.57 -0.17
CA TYR A 97 8.75 -0.13 -0.23
C TYR A 97 8.33 0.55 1.08
N ASP A 98 9.00 1.66 1.42
CA ASP A 98 8.67 2.52 2.54
C ASP A 98 7.39 3.33 2.29
N ASP A 99 7.09 3.63 1.02
CA ASP A 99 5.83 4.22 0.56
C ASP A 99 5.37 3.57 -0.76
N ARG A 100 4.38 2.68 -0.67
CA ARG A 100 3.76 2.03 -1.84
C ARG A 100 2.88 2.98 -2.66
N THR A 101 2.68 4.22 -2.21
CA THR A 101 1.91 5.26 -2.91
C THR A 101 2.79 6.22 -3.72
N ALA A 102 4.10 6.26 -3.44
CA ALA A 102 5.12 6.96 -4.23
C ALA A 102 5.17 6.47 -5.69
N SER A 103 5.78 7.25 -6.59
CA SER A 103 5.77 6.91 -8.02
C SER A 103 6.40 5.56 -8.31
N ILE A 104 5.89 4.88 -9.35
CA ILE A 104 6.44 3.61 -9.86
C ILE A 104 7.93 3.78 -10.20
N THR A 105 8.33 4.96 -10.67
CA THR A 105 9.72 5.32 -10.96
C THR A 105 10.61 5.42 -9.72
N ALA A 106 10.11 5.98 -8.61
CA ALA A 106 10.87 6.04 -7.36
C ALA A 106 11.01 4.65 -6.71
N ASN A 107 9.91 3.89 -6.67
CA ASN A 107 9.93 2.50 -6.20
C ASN A 107 10.76 1.58 -7.12
N ALA A 108 10.97 1.96 -8.39
CA ALA A 108 11.87 1.24 -9.29
C ALA A 108 13.35 1.46 -8.97
N ASP A 109 13.75 2.59 -8.40
CA ASP A 109 15.14 2.79 -7.93
C ASP A 109 15.45 1.89 -6.73
N THR A 110 14.50 1.71 -5.79
CA THR A 110 14.59 0.70 -4.72
C THR A 110 14.71 -0.73 -5.29
N ALA A 111 14.03 -1.01 -6.40
CA ALA A 111 14.15 -2.31 -7.09
C ALA A 111 15.50 -2.47 -7.82
N VAL A 112 16.05 -1.41 -8.43
CA VAL A 112 17.41 -1.41 -9.00
C VAL A 112 18.44 -1.72 -7.91
N ASP A 113 18.35 -1.11 -6.73
CA ASP A 113 19.27 -1.41 -5.62
C ASP A 113 19.10 -2.85 -5.09
N CYS A 114 17.87 -3.36 -5.00
CA CYS A 114 17.63 -4.76 -4.66
C CYS A 114 18.27 -5.74 -5.68
N ILE A 115 18.10 -5.47 -6.98
CA ILE A 115 18.69 -6.25 -8.08
C ILE A 115 20.21 -6.20 -8.00
N ARG A 116 20.81 -5.00 -7.90
CA ARG A 116 22.27 -4.81 -7.78
C ARG A 116 22.83 -5.55 -6.56
N ARG A 117 22.13 -5.52 -5.43
CA ARG A 117 22.52 -6.24 -4.22
C ARG A 117 22.48 -7.75 -4.43
N ALA A 118 21.42 -8.29 -5.03
CA ALA A 118 21.32 -9.70 -5.37
C ALA A 118 22.35 -10.16 -6.43
N VAL A 119 22.70 -9.30 -7.40
CA VAL A 119 23.79 -9.57 -8.37
C VAL A 119 25.13 -9.70 -7.65
N ASN A 120 25.41 -8.83 -6.67
CA ASN A 120 26.68 -8.79 -5.94
C ASN A 120 26.82 -9.85 -4.84
N GLU A 121 25.76 -10.17 -4.09
CA GLU A 121 25.81 -11.11 -2.96
C GLU A 121 25.63 -12.58 -3.37
N ARG A 122 25.21 -12.87 -4.62
CA ARG A 122 24.97 -14.26 -5.06
C ARG A 122 26.25 -15.08 -5.21
N ILE A 123 26.15 -16.35 -4.86
CA ILE A 123 27.18 -17.36 -5.07
C ILE A 123 26.97 -18.05 -6.43
N GLY A 124 28.00 -17.99 -7.27
CA GLY A 124 28.01 -18.57 -8.61
C GLY A 124 27.32 -17.70 -9.67
N ARG A 125 27.19 -18.25 -10.88
CA ARG A 125 26.78 -17.49 -12.10
C ARG A 125 25.33 -17.70 -12.52
N ALA A 126 24.47 -18.19 -11.63
CA ALA A 126 23.04 -18.31 -11.93
C ALA A 126 22.43 -16.92 -12.14
N LYS A 127 21.82 -16.68 -13.32
CA LYS A 127 21.06 -15.46 -13.59
C LYS A 127 19.81 -15.38 -12.71
N LEU A 128 19.42 -14.17 -12.33
CA LEU A 128 18.27 -13.89 -11.48
C LEU A 128 16.95 -14.24 -12.17
N VAL A 129 15.90 -14.39 -11.36
CA VAL A 129 14.51 -14.17 -11.74
C VAL A 129 14.02 -12.92 -10.99
N VAL A 130 13.30 -12.03 -11.67
CA VAL A 130 12.83 -10.77 -11.07
C VAL A 130 11.39 -10.52 -11.50
N GLY A 131 10.53 -10.13 -10.56
CA GLY A 131 9.13 -9.84 -10.84
C GLY A 131 8.37 -9.28 -9.67
N GLY A 132 7.05 -9.14 -9.81
CA GLY A 132 6.19 -8.64 -8.73
C GLY A 132 4.69 -8.71 -9.02
N PHE A 133 3.92 -8.32 -8.00
CA PHE A 133 2.47 -8.47 -7.95
C PHE A 133 1.77 -7.13 -8.13
N SER A 134 0.72 -7.06 -8.96
CA SER A 134 0.04 -5.80 -9.30
C SER A 134 1.08 -4.75 -9.74
N MET A 135 1.17 -3.60 -9.04
CA MET A 135 2.17 -2.55 -9.24
C MET A 135 3.62 -3.06 -9.24
N GLY A 136 3.98 -4.06 -8.43
CA GLY A 136 5.35 -4.57 -8.32
C GLY A 136 5.91 -5.11 -9.63
N GLY A 137 5.03 -5.62 -10.51
CA GLY A 137 5.41 -5.98 -11.88
C GLY A 137 5.74 -4.77 -12.76
N LEU A 138 5.03 -3.64 -12.63
CA LEU A 138 5.37 -2.39 -13.32
C LEU A 138 6.69 -1.81 -12.80
N VAL A 139 6.88 -1.82 -11.48
CA VAL A 139 8.12 -1.36 -10.81
C VAL A 139 9.32 -2.16 -11.30
N THR A 140 9.25 -3.50 -11.27
CA THR A 140 10.34 -4.36 -11.75
C THR A 140 10.54 -4.33 -13.27
N ARG A 141 9.48 -4.15 -14.08
CA ARG A 141 9.60 -3.90 -15.52
C ARG A 141 10.41 -2.63 -15.80
N TYR A 142 10.07 -1.53 -15.13
CA TYR A 142 10.75 -0.24 -15.29
C TYR A 142 12.22 -0.35 -14.82
N ALA A 143 12.47 -0.96 -13.66
CA ALA A 143 13.83 -1.16 -13.14
C ALA A 143 14.73 -1.94 -14.11
N LEU A 144 14.25 -3.07 -14.66
CA LEU A 144 15.00 -3.88 -15.62
C LEU A 144 15.21 -3.15 -16.95
N ALA A 145 14.19 -2.45 -17.46
CA ALA A 145 14.29 -1.67 -18.69
C ALA A 145 15.27 -0.48 -18.54
N LYS A 146 15.27 0.19 -17.38
CA LYS A 146 16.26 1.21 -17.01
C LYS A 146 17.67 0.64 -16.96
N MET A 147 17.88 -0.51 -16.31
CA MET A 147 19.21 -1.17 -16.25
C MET A 147 19.69 -1.69 -17.61
N GLU A 148 18.81 -1.95 -18.58
CA GLU A 148 19.22 -2.26 -19.97
C GLU A 148 19.59 -1.04 -20.81
N ASN A 149 19.32 0.21 -20.37
CA ASN A 149 19.49 1.42 -21.20
C ASN A 149 20.26 2.56 -20.52
N ASP A 150 20.45 2.55 -19.20
CA ASP A 150 21.32 3.46 -18.47
C ASP A 150 22.73 2.86 -18.31
N PRO A 151 23.76 3.33 -19.05
CA PRO A 151 25.10 2.78 -19.03
C PRO A 151 25.88 3.07 -17.73
N SER A 152 25.30 3.81 -16.78
CA SER A 152 25.86 3.99 -15.43
C SER A 152 25.47 2.86 -14.46
N LEU A 153 24.47 2.04 -14.84
CA LEU A 153 24.02 0.88 -14.07
C LEU A 153 24.73 -0.40 -14.55
N PRO A 154 24.98 -1.38 -13.67
CA PRO A 154 25.55 -2.68 -14.06
C PRO A 154 24.49 -3.57 -14.72
N ASP A 155 24.95 -4.61 -15.44
CA ASP A 155 24.08 -5.69 -15.93
C ASP A 155 23.24 -6.26 -14.78
N HIS A 156 21.93 -6.29 -14.97
CA HIS A 156 20.94 -6.80 -14.02
C HIS A 156 20.96 -8.34 -13.90
N GLU A 157 21.78 -9.03 -14.72
CA GLU A 157 22.03 -10.46 -14.81
C GLU A 157 20.75 -11.33 -14.68
N THR A 158 19.62 -10.84 -15.19
CA THR A 158 18.32 -11.52 -15.07
C THR A 158 18.07 -12.41 -16.30
N SER A 159 17.41 -13.54 -16.08
CA SER A 159 17.03 -14.49 -17.14
C SER A 159 15.53 -14.55 -17.41
N LEU A 160 14.72 -14.16 -16.42
CA LEU A 160 13.27 -14.23 -16.47
C LEU A 160 12.64 -13.03 -15.76
N TYR A 161 11.73 -12.35 -16.44
CA TYR A 161 10.83 -11.35 -15.88
C TYR A 161 9.44 -11.97 -15.63
N LEU A 162 8.88 -11.72 -14.44
CA LEU A 162 7.58 -12.22 -13.98
C LEU A 162 6.65 -11.05 -13.64
N SER A 163 5.45 -11.02 -14.22
CA SER A 163 4.39 -10.09 -13.83
C SER A 163 3.13 -10.84 -13.44
N TYR A 164 2.59 -10.55 -12.25
CA TYR A 164 1.44 -11.24 -11.70
C TYR A 164 0.32 -10.24 -11.45
N ASP A 165 -0.77 -10.37 -12.21
CA ASP A 165 -1.94 -9.47 -12.23
C ASP A 165 -1.55 -7.98 -12.44
N THR A 166 -0.47 -7.75 -13.21
CA THR A 166 0.16 -6.44 -13.37
C THR A 166 -0.58 -5.57 -14.39
N PRO A 167 -1.00 -4.35 -14.05
CA PRO A 167 -1.84 -3.50 -14.90
C PRO A 167 -1.06 -2.77 -16.01
N HIS A 168 -0.36 -3.52 -16.88
CA HIS A 168 0.45 -2.98 -17.98
C HIS A 168 -0.33 -2.05 -18.93
N GLY A 169 -1.59 -2.38 -19.23
CA GLY A 169 -2.48 -1.55 -20.07
C GLY A 169 -3.19 -0.41 -19.32
N GLY A 170 -2.90 -0.25 -18.02
CA GLY A 170 -3.62 0.59 -17.07
C GLY A 170 -4.66 -0.21 -16.26
N ALA A 171 -4.75 0.09 -14.96
CA ALA A 171 -5.69 -0.52 -14.02
C ALA A 171 -7.10 0.05 -14.20
N TRP A 172 -8.12 -0.81 -14.24
CA TRP A 172 -9.51 -0.37 -14.29
C TRP A 172 -10.07 -0.13 -12.89
N PHE A 173 -9.79 1.05 -12.32
CA PHE A 173 -10.50 1.54 -11.14
C PHE A 173 -11.81 2.20 -11.61
N PRO A 174 -13.00 1.64 -11.30
CA PRO A 174 -14.25 2.17 -11.86
C PRO A 174 -14.48 3.64 -11.49
N VAL A 175 -14.74 4.49 -12.48
CA VAL A 175 -14.97 5.94 -12.27
C VAL A 175 -16.08 6.20 -11.24
N ALA A 176 -17.14 5.38 -11.24
CA ALA A 176 -18.20 5.48 -10.24
C ALA A 176 -17.75 5.19 -8.80
N LEU A 177 -16.74 4.31 -8.61
CA LEU A 177 -16.13 4.08 -7.30
C LEU A 177 -15.28 5.27 -6.87
N GLN A 178 -14.46 5.82 -7.78
CA GLN A 178 -13.68 7.03 -7.52
C GLN A 178 -14.61 8.20 -7.12
N ALA A 179 -15.66 8.45 -7.91
CA ALA A 179 -16.64 9.50 -7.66
C ALA A 179 -17.36 9.31 -6.32
N PHE A 180 -17.73 8.08 -5.96
CA PHE A 180 -18.33 7.77 -4.66
C PHE A 180 -17.34 8.00 -3.50
N THR A 181 -16.08 7.59 -3.63
CA THR A 181 -15.06 7.80 -2.59
C THR A 181 -14.80 9.29 -2.34
N HIS A 182 -14.69 10.10 -3.41
CA HIS A 182 -14.56 11.56 -3.27
C HIS A 182 -15.82 12.18 -2.67
N PHE A 183 -17.02 11.84 -3.18
CA PHE A 183 -18.31 12.32 -2.65
C PHE A 183 -18.48 11.99 -1.16
N ALA A 184 -18.15 10.77 -0.75
CA ALA A 184 -18.20 10.35 0.64
C ALA A 184 -17.21 11.13 1.51
N THR A 185 -16.04 11.49 0.99
CA THR A 185 -15.08 12.38 1.69
C THR A 185 -15.59 13.82 1.76
N ASP A 186 -16.18 14.34 0.69
CA ASP A 186 -16.69 15.73 0.65
C ASP A 186 -17.91 15.94 1.57
N HIS A 187 -18.70 14.89 1.83
CA HIS A 187 -19.91 14.97 2.67
C HIS A 187 -19.80 14.33 4.06
N TRP A 188 -18.93 13.34 4.25
CA TRP A 188 -18.76 12.59 5.51
C TRP A 188 -17.28 12.54 5.96
N GLY A 189 -16.39 13.28 5.33
CA GLY A 189 -14.97 13.35 5.71
C GLY A 189 -14.75 13.89 7.13
N ASP A 190 -15.65 14.73 7.65
CA ASP A 190 -15.57 15.25 9.03
C ASP A 190 -16.37 14.43 10.06
N ASP A 191 -16.90 13.27 9.66
CA ASP A 191 -17.44 12.29 10.59
C ASP A 191 -16.33 11.71 11.49
N PRO A 192 -16.53 11.61 12.83
CA PRO A 192 -15.48 11.19 13.75
C PRO A 192 -15.12 9.70 13.64
N ASP A 193 -16.06 8.85 13.20
CA ASP A 193 -15.87 7.39 13.15
C ASP A 193 -15.44 6.92 11.74
N LEU A 194 -15.97 7.55 10.68
CA LEU A 194 -15.75 7.16 9.29
C LEU A 194 -14.81 8.10 8.52
N GLY A 195 -14.75 9.38 8.89
CA GLY A 195 -14.15 10.43 8.08
C GLY A 195 -12.65 10.31 7.84
N GLN A 196 -11.91 9.70 8.78
CA GLN A 196 -10.50 9.37 8.58
C GLN A 196 -10.30 8.34 7.45
N ALA A 197 -11.06 7.25 7.47
CA ALA A 197 -10.96 6.18 6.47
C ALA A 197 -11.34 6.68 5.07
N LEU A 198 -12.38 7.53 4.98
CA LEU A 198 -12.80 8.15 3.72
C LEU A 198 -11.70 9.04 3.14
N ARG A 199 -11.12 9.95 3.95
CA ARG A 199 -9.96 10.77 3.54
C ARG A 199 -8.77 9.92 3.11
N GLN A 200 -8.47 8.82 3.80
CA GLN A 200 -7.38 7.92 3.43
C GLN A 200 -7.64 7.23 2.08
N LEU A 201 -8.85 6.74 1.81
CA LEU A 201 -9.20 6.14 0.52
C LEU A 201 -9.17 7.16 -0.63
N SER A 202 -9.70 8.38 -0.41
CA SER A 202 -9.70 9.47 -1.38
C SER A 202 -8.28 9.97 -1.70
N GLY A 203 -7.40 10.03 -0.69
CA GLY A 203 -5.97 10.31 -0.85
C GLY A 203 -5.22 9.18 -1.56
N LEU A 204 -5.54 7.92 -1.26
CA LEU A 204 -4.92 6.75 -1.89
C LEU A 204 -5.21 6.70 -3.40
N LEU A 205 -6.45 6.95 -3.83
CA LEU A 205 -6.83 7.08 -5.24
C LEU A 205 -6.09 8.22 -5.97
N ASN A 206 -5.81 9.32 -5.26
CA ASN A 206 -5.12 10.49 -5.79
C ASN A 206 -3.57 10.41 -5.72
N SER A 207 -3.02 9.31 -5.20
CA SER A 207 -1.57 9.13 -5.05
C SER A 207 -0.82 8.98 -6.39
N PRO A 208 0.48 9.29 -6.44
CA PRO A 208 1.30 9.10 -7.64
C PRO A 208 1.19 7.71 -8.28
N ALA A 209 1.35 6.63 -7.50
CA ALA A 209 1.22 5.26 -8.01
C ALA A 209 -0.20 4.95 -8.53
N ALA A 210 -1.25 5.33 -7.79
CA ALA A 210 -2.62 5.09 -8.21
C ALA A 210 -2.92 5.75 -9.55
N LYS A 211 -2.57 7.03 -9.70
CA LYS A 211 -2.74 7.79 -10.94
C LYS A 211 -1.92 7.23 -12.10
N GLN A 212 -0.66 6.85 -11.86
CA GLN A 212 0.20 6.24 -12.88
C GLN A 212 -0.38 4.93 -13.43
N MET A 213 -0.95 4.10 -12.55
CA MET A 213 -1.63 2.87 -12.96
C MET A 213 -3.01 3.13 -13.58
N ALA A 214 -3.81 4.07 -13.06
CA ALA A 214 -5.23 4.23 -13.42
C ALA A 214 -5.44 4.46 -14.93
N ARG A 215 -6.22 3.59 -15.57
CA ARG A 215 -6.59 3.75 -16.99
C ARG A 215 -7.46 4.99 -17.22
N TRP A 216 -8.31 5.33 -16.25
CA TRP A 216 -9.07 6.57 -16.17
C TRP A 216 -9.08 7.04 -14.71
N HIS A 217 -8.95 8.36 -14.51
CA HIS A 217 -8.88 9.01 -13.22
C HIS A 217 -9.81 10.23 -13.18
N ILE A 218 -10.34 10.51 -11.99
CA ILE A 218 -10.93 11.79 -11.58
C ILE A 218 -10.35 12.13 -10.19
N GLY A 219 -10.01 13.40 -9.94
CA GLY A 219 -9.40 13.79 -8.66
C GLY A 219 -10.42 14.10 -7.57
N LYS A 220 -11.64 14.45 -7.97
CA LYS A 220 -12.78 14.85 -7.14
C LYS A 220 -14.10 14.61 -7.86
N VAL A 221 -15.23 14.88 -7.19
CA VAL A 221 -16.56 14.85 -7.80
C VAL A 221 -16.67 15.90 -8.91
N GLY A 222 -17.21 15.52 -10.07
CA GLY A 222 -17.51 16.42 -11.18
C GLY A 222 -16.37 16.63 -12.19
N ASP A 223 -15.18 16.09 -11.97
CA ASP A 223 -14.13 16.05 -12.99
C ASP A 223 -14.56 15.18 -14.19
N THR A 224 -14.06 15.51 -15.38
CA THR A 224 -14.22 14.66 -16.57
C THR A 224 -13.20 13.52 -16.53
N PRO A 225 -13.60 12.24 -16.62
CA PRO A 225 -12.66 11.12 -16.58
C PRO A 225 -11.65 11.15 -17.72
N ALA A 226 -10.37 11.16 -17.38
CA ALA A 226 -9.25 11.25 -18.32
C ALA A 226 -8.07 10.37 -17.86
N GLN A 227 -7.01 10.25 -18.66
CA GLN A 227 -5.74 9.76 -18.13
C GLN A 227 -5.09 10.86 -17.29
N ALA A 228 -4.60 10.53 -16.10
CA ALA A 228 -3.87 11.48 -15.27
C ALA A 228 -2.55 11.91 -15.92
N SER A 229 -2.14 13.16 -15.70
CA SER A 229 -0.83 13.70 -16.12
C SER A 229 0.33 12.79 -15.71
N GLU A 230 0.27 12.28 -14.49
CA GLU A 230 1.26 11.40 -13.89
C GLU A 230 1.38 10.07 -14.65
N ARG A 231 0.28 9.57 -15.25
CA ARG A 231 0.29 8.39 -16.12
C ARG A 231 0.93 8.67 -17.48
N VAL A 232 0.65 9.82 -18.07
CA VAL A 232 1.27 10.22 -19.35
C VAL A 232 2.79 10.28 -19.17
N ALA A 233 3.26 11.01 -18.15
CA ALA A 233 4.67 11.10 -17.80
C ALA A 233 5.32 9.74 -17.43
N PHE A 234 4.57 8.81 -16.83
CA PHE A 234 5.07 7.45 -16.58
C PHE A 234 5.21 6.61 -17.85
N LEU A 235 4.29 6.73 -18.80
CA LEU A 235 4.39 6.04 -20.08
C LEU A 235 5.53 6.62 -20.93
N GLU A 236 5.69 7.94 -20.95
CA GLU A 236 6.82 8.63 -21.60
C GLU A 236 8.16 8.16 -21.00
N ALA A 237 8.33 8.21 -19.68
CA ALA A 237 9.55 7.75 -19.01
C ALA A 237 9.80 6.23 -19.18
N LEU A 238 8.74 5.42 -19.33
CA LEU A 238 8.84 3.98 -19.58
C LEU A 238 9.30 3.69 -21.02
N ASP A 239 8.83 4.46 -21.99
CA ASP A 239 9.26 4.35 -23.39
C ASP A 239 10.68 4.93 -23.59
N GLU A 240 11.08 5.97 -22.84
CA GLU A 240 12.47 6.46 -22.77
C GLU A 240 13.46 5.37 -22.34
N VAL A 241 13.09 4.51 -21.39
CA VAL A 241 13.89 3.33 -21.01
C VAL A 241 13.63 2.10 -21.89
N GLY A 242 13.07 2.29 -23.09
CA GLY A 242 12.89 1.23 -24.10
C GLY A 242 11.63 0.38 -23.95
N GLY A 243 10.70 0.76 -23.07
CA GLY A 243 9.38 0.15 -22.90
C GLY A 243 9.37 -1.19 -22.17
N TRP A 244 10.28 -2.11 -22.50
CA TRP A 244 10.42 -3.44 -21.89
C TRP A 244 11.90 -3.88 -21.86
N PRO A 245 12.33 -4.68 -20.86
CA PRO A 245 13.60 -5.39 -20.95
C PRO A 245 13.58 -6.38 -22.12
N ARG A 246 14.62 -6.35 -22.96
CA ARG A 246 14.68 -6.98 -24.29
C ARG A 246 15.34 -8.35 -24.30
N THR A 247 16.20 -8.64 -23.31
CA THR A 247 17.15 -9.78 -23.36
C THR A 247 16.75 -11.01 -22.53
N LEU A 248 15.58 -10.98 -21.88
CA LEU A 248 15.12 -12.00 -20.94
C LEU A 248 13.79 -12.66 -21.37
N ARG A 249 13.45 -13.80 -20.76
CA ARG A 249 12.13 -14.43 -20.94
C ARG A 249 11.09 -13.68 -20.12
N THR A 250 10.06 -13.13 -20.74
CA THR A 250 8.90 -12.57 -20.04
C THR A 250 7.84 -13.65 -19.76
N ILE A 251 7.19 -13.58 -18.60
CA ILE A 251 5.99 -14.37 -18.24
C ILE A 251 4.99 -13.44 -17.55
N GLY A 252 3.76 -13.40 -18.07
CA GLY A 252 2.61 -12.80 -17.40
C GLY A 252 1.69 -13.88 -16.83
N VAL A 253 1.19 -13.66 -15.61
CA VAL A 253 0.12 -14.42 -14.97
C VAL A 253 -1.01 -13.44 -14.64
N ALA A 254 -2.26 -13.85 -14.85
CA ALA A 254 -3.44 -13.04 -14.51
C ALA A 254 -4.34 -13.83 -13.56
N ASN A 255 -4.87 -13.18 -12.52
CA ASN A 255 -5.77 -13.85 -11.59
C ASN A 255 -7.20 -13.84 -12.17
N GLY A 256 -7.79 -15.02 -12.34
CA GLY A 256 -9.11 -15.18 -12.94
C GLY A 256 -9.79 -16.48 -12.53
N VAL A 257 -11.01 -16.70 -13.02
CA VAL A 257 -11.83 -17.89 -12.69
C VAL A 257 -11.39 -19.19 -13.39
N ASP A 258 -10.19 -19.20 -13.98
CA ASP A 258 -9.53 -20.36 -14.64
C ASP A 258 -10.32 -21.06 -15.80
N THR A 259 -11.42 -20.46 -16.26
CA THR A 259 -12.24 -21.01 -17.37
C THR A 259 -11.88 -20.46 -18.76
N GLY A 260 -10.93 -19.51 -18.84
CA GLY A 260 -10.67 -18.72 -20.05
C GLY A 260 -11.87 -17.89 -20.55
N THR A 261 -12.99 -17.87 -19.82
CA THR A 261 -14.26 -17.29 -20.27
C THR A 261 -14.43 -15.89 -19.70
N GLY A 262 -14.63 -14.90 -20.57
CA GLY A 262 -14.91 -13.52 -20.16
C GLY A 262 -16.26 -13.37 -19.45
N ASN A 263 -16.45 -12.25 -18.74
CA ASN A 263 -17.66 -11.96 -17.95
C ASN A 263 -18.97 -11.77 -18.75
N GLY A 264 -18.94 -11.95 -20.08
CA GLY A 264 -20.08 -11.75 -20.99
C GLY A 264 -20.38 -10.29 -21.34
N ILE A 265 -19.73 -9.32 -20.70
CA ILE A 265 -19.95 -7.89 -20.92
C ILE A 265 -19.05 -7.43 -22.07
N LYS A 266 -19.63 -6.76 -23.07
CA LYS A 266 -18.87 -6.21 -24.21
C LYS A 266 -18.09 -4.96 -23.78
N ALA A 267 -17.02 -4.66 -24.50
CA ALA A 267 -16.34 -3.37 -24.40
C ALA A 267 -17.34 -2.21 -24.54
N ASP A 268 -17.06 -1.11 -23.84
CA ASP A 268 -17.83 0.14 -23.83
C ASP A 268 -19.32 0.03 -23.43
N THR A 269 -19.75 -1.15 -22.95
CA THR A 269 -21.09 -1.39 -22.39
C THR A 269 -21.11 -1.04 -20.89
N THR A 270 -22.20 -0.42 -20.41
CA THR A 270 -22.36 -0.10 -18.99
C THR A 270 -22.57 -1.39 -18.18
N ALA A 271 -21.51 -1.89 -17.54
CA ALA A 271 -21.56 -3.10 -16.72
C ALA A 271 -22.46 -2.98 -15.48
N VAL A 272 -22.47 -1.81 -14.84
CA VAL A 272 -23.22 -1.51 -13.61
C VAL A 272 -23.60 -0.03 -13.62
N ARG A 273 -24.84 0.29 -13.24
CA ARG A 273 -25.29 1.66 -12.93
C ARG A 273 -25.78 1.75 -11.49
N SER A 274 -25.50 2.88 -10.84
CA SER A 274 -26.05 3.22 -9.52
C SER A 274 -26.59 4.64 -9.56
N ASP A 275 -27.80 4.85 -9.04
CA ASP A 275 -28.44 6.16 -8.90
C ASP A 275 -28.45 6.67 -7.44
N GLY A 276 -27.65 6.04 -6.57
CA GLY A 276 -27.58 6.37 -5.14
C GLY A 276 -28.76 5.84 -4.31
N GLY A 277 -29.92 5.59 -4.92
CA GLY A 277 -31.06 4.92 -4.29
C GLY A 277 -31.10 3.42 -4.56
N THR A 278 -30.59 2.98 -5.71
CA THR A 278 -30.67 1.61 -6.23
C THR A 278 -29.51 1.30 -7.18
N LEU A 279 -29.03 0.05 -7.15
CA LEU A 279 -28.37 -0.54 -8.32
C LEU A 279 -29.42 -0.79 -9.40
N ARG A 280 -29.11 -0.38 -10.63
CA ARG A 280 -29.94 -0.59 -11.83
C ARG A 280 -29.04 -1.00 -13.00
N ASP A 281 -29.66 -1.49 -14.07
CA ASP A 281 -28.99 -1.74 -15.34
C ASP A 281 -27.70 -2.60 -15.18
N THR A 282 -27.77 -3.62 -14.32
CA THR A 282 -26.68 -4.59 -14.11
C THR A 282 -26.81 -5.73 -15.11
N ASP A 283 -26.03 -5.69 -16.19
CA ASP A 283 -25.96 -6.76 -17.19
C ASP A 283 -25.21 -7.98 -16.63
N HIS A 284 -25.92 -8.77 -15.82
CA HIS A 284 -25.42 -10.00 -15.24
C HIS A 284 -26.23 -11.20 -15.77
N PRO A 285 -25.60 -12.22 -16.39
CA PRO A 285 -26.28 -13.41 -16.92
C PRO A 285 -26.66 -14.40 -15.79
N GLY A 286 -27.36 -13.90 -14.77
CA GLY A 286 -27.80 -14.64 -13.60
C GLY A 286 -28.59 -13.75 -12.63
N HIS A 287 -29.76 -14.24 -12.19
CA HIS A 287 -30.66 -13.62 -11.19
C HIS A 287 -31.39 -12.31 -11.55
N ARG A 288 -32.55 -12.46 -12.20
CA ARG A 288 -33.70 -11.59 -11.88
C ARG A 288 -34.18 -11.90 -10.45
N LEU A 289 -33.85 -11.08 -9.47
CA LEU A 289 -34.44 -11.18 -8.11
C LEU A 289 -34.66 -9.80 -7.47
N ALA A 290 -35.55 -9.01 -8.08
CA ALA A 290 -35.98 -7.74 -7.50
C ALA A 290 -36.81 -7.97 -6.22
N ARG A 291 -36.37 -7.40 -5.10
CA ARG A 291 -37.22 -7.13 -3.92
C ARG A 291 -36.92 -5.73 -3.38
N HIS A 292 -37.92 -4.86 -3.40
CA HIS A 292 -37.82 -3.54 -2.79
C HIS A 292 -37.68 -3.65 -1.27
N LEU A 293 -36.74 -2.92 -0.70
CA LEU A 293 -36.68 -2.64 0.74
C LEU A 293 -36.62 -1.12 0.94
N PRO A 294 -37.76 -0.43 1.09
CA PRO A 294 -37.78 1.03 1.21
C PRO A 294 -37.29 1.48 2.59
N LEU A 295 -36.26 2.31 2.61
CA LEU A 295 -35.80 3.01 3.81
C LEU A 295 -36.92 3.94 4.33
N ARG A 296 -37.37 3.72 5.57
CA ARG A 296 -38.38 4.58 6.20
C ARG A 296 -37.76 5.90 6.67
N GLN A 297 -38.25 7.02 6.16
CA GLN A 297 -37.99 8.32 6.78
C GLN A 297 -38.67 8.42 8.16
N PRO A 298 -38.08 9.16 9.12
CA PRO A 298 -38.67 9.35 10.44
C PRO A 298 -39.88 10.29 10.39
N GLN A 299 -41.06 9.77 10.71
CA GLN A 299 -42.27 10.60 10.83
C GLN A 299 -42.20 11.51 12.06
N ARG A 300 -42.45 12.81 11.86
CA ARG A 300 -42.72 13.77 12.93
C ARG A 300 -43.91 13.29 13.76
N ARG A 301 -43.77 13.22 15.10
CA ARG A 301 -44.91 13.08 16.02
C ARG A 301 -45.27 14.43 16.61
N THR A 302 -46.52 14.84 16.39
CA THR A 302 -47.14 16.01 17.01
C THR A 302 -47.47 15.79 18.48
N HIS A 303 -47.55 16.86 19.27
CA HIS A 303 -47.97 16.80 20.67
C HIS A 303 -49.45 16.41 20.82
N HIS A 304 -49.76 15.68 21.89
CA HIS A 304 -51.00 15.87 22.64
C HIS A 304 -50.74 15.73 24.15
N HIS A 305 -51.35 16.62 24.94
CA HIS A 305 -51.43 16.51 26.40
C HIS A 305 -52.46 15.45 26.81
N HIS A 306 -52.20 14.69 27.88
CA HIS A 306 -53.20 14.60 28.94
C HIS A 306 -52.67 14.26 30.35
N ARG A 307 -53.28 14.95 31.33
CA ARG A 307 -53.52 14.63 32.76
C ARG A 307 -52.41 13.93 33.58
N ARG A 308 -51.85 14.69 34.54
CA ARG A 308 -51.32 14.17 35.82
C ARG A 308 -52.47 13.81 36.76
N THR A 309 -52.34 12.71 37.51
CA THR A 309 -53.06 12.44 38.77
C THR A 309 -52.11 11.75 39.78
N ARG A 310 -52.41 11.84 41.08
CA ARG A 310 -51.52 11.42 42.20
C ARG A 310 -51.98 10.13 42.87
N ARG A 311 -51.03 9.27 43.30
CA ARG A 311 -50.87 8.68 44.68
C ARG A 311 -49.71 7.64 44.68
N MET A 312 -48.76 7.69 45.62
CA MET A 312 -48.69 6.97 46.94
C MET A 312 -48.59 5.43 46.77
N ASP A 313 -47.70 4.66 47.44
CA ASP A 313 -46.69 4.98 48.47
C ASP A 313 -45.67 3.81 48.65
N ARG A 314 -44.52 4.03 49.33
CA ARG A 314 -43.71 3.02 50.11
C ARG A 314 -42.99 1.87 49.36
N GLU A 315 -41.96 1.18 49.89
CA GLU A 315 -41.05 1.37 51.05
C GLU A 315 -39.76 0.51 50.87
N ARG A 316 -38.59 0.97 51.38
CA ARG A 316 -37.58 0.12 52.07
C ARG A 316 -36.47 0.94 52.75
N ASP A 317 -36.28 0.73 54.05
CA ASP A 317 -35.14 1.18 54.87
C ASP A 317 -33.85 0.39 54.56
N ARG A 318 -32.60 0.79 54.89
CA ARG A 318 -32.01 1.81 55.80
C ARG A 318 -31.79 1.43 57.29
N ARG A 319 -30.63 0.80 57.59
CA ARG A 319 -29.94 0.63 58.90
C ARG A 319 -28.44 0.35 58.61
N ASP A 320 -27.43 0.53 59.47
CA ASP A 320 -27.19 1.30 60.71
C ASP A 320 -25.64 1.47 60.84
N ARG A 321 -25.07 2.66 61.07
CA ARG A 321 -24.56 3.24 62.36
C ARG A 321 -23.33 2.58 63.05
N LEU A 322 -22.23 3.36 63.14
CA LEU A 322 -21.24 3.49 64.25
C LEU A 322 -20.34 2.26 64.57
N THR A 323 -19.14 2.28 65.20
CA THR A 323 -18.06 3.25 65.55
C THR A 323 -16.81 2.39 65.93
N THR A 324 -15.54 2.81 65.76
CA THR A 324 -14.66 3.69 66.60
C THR A 324 -13.38 4.01 65.77
N GLY A 325 -12.45 4.96 66.00
CA GLY A 325 -11.90 5.67 67.18
C GLY A 325 -10.39 5.31 67.34
N GLY A 326 -9.40 6.19 67.55
CA GLY A 326 -9.29 7.67 67.62
C GLY A 326 -7.90 8.13 68.14
N ARG A 327 -7.58 9.45 68.10
CA ARG A 327 -6.27 10.11 68.46
C ARG A 327 -5.11 9.80 67.49
N ALA A 328 -4.04 10.60 67.31
CA ALA A 328 -3.68 12.03 67.44
C ALA A 328 -2.32 12.22 66.67
N SER A 329 -1.60 13.35 66.51
CA SER A 329 -1.60 14.72 67.08
C SER A 329 -1.01 15.73 66.05
N ASP A 330 -1.01 17.03 66.35
CA ASP A 330 -0.23 18.08 65.65
C ASP A 330 1.28 18.08 66.03
N ASP A 331 2.16 18.74 65.24
CA ASP A 331 2.79 20.04 65.63
C ASP A 331 3.75 20.65 64.55
N ALA A 332 4.10 21.93 64.75
CA ALA A 332 5.35 22.64 64.43
C ALA A 332 5.64 23.24 63.01
N ARG A 333 6.57 24.20 63.01
CA ARG A 333 6.89 25.18 61.93
C ARG A 333 8.35 25.09 61.43
N PRO A 334 8.71 25.69 60.27
CA PRO A 334 10.05 25.59 59.65
C PRO A 334 11.07 26.59 60.23
N PRO A 335 12.38 26.51 59.87
CA PRO A 335 12.92 27.55 58.95
C PRO A 335 14.16 27.18 58.06
N ARG A 336 14.45 28.05 57.07
CA ARG A 336 15.77 28.38 56.45
C ARG A 336 16.55 27.27 55.73
N SER A 337 16.82 27.42 54.43
CA SER A 337 17.99 28.20 53.98
C SER A 337 17.92 28.65 52.49
N SER A 338 18.71 29.67 52.15
CA SER A 338 18.94 30.24 50.80
C SER A 338 20.46 30.16 50.50
N PRO A 339 21.00 30.60 49.33
CA PRO A 339 20.40 31.21 48.11
C PRO A 339 20.92 30.54 46.81
N GLY A 340 20.82 31.19 45.63
CA GLY A 340 21.73 30.86 44.51
C GLY A 340 21.25 31.15 43.07
N CYS A 341 21.53 32.35 42.57
CA CYS A 341 21.28 32.82 41.20
C CYS A 341 21.63 31.89 40.00
N ARG A 342 20.72 31.92 39.02
CA ARG A 342 20.93 32.16 37.57
C ARG A 342 22.06 31.42 36.80
N ALA A 343 21.61 30.59 35.87
CA ALA A 343 21.92 30.64 34.43
C ALA A 343 23.36 30.94 33.95
N LYS A 344 23.95 29.96 33.23
CA LYS A 344 24.96 30.22 32.20
C LYS A 344 24.62 29.46 30.92
N GLN A 345 24.30 30.19 29.85
CA GLN A 345 24.33 29.66 28.49
C GLN A 345 25.79 29.40 28.07
N ARG A 346 26.03 28.41 27.22
CA ARG A 346 27.29 28.22 26.48
C ARG A 346 27.05 27.73 25.05
N ALA A 347 27.35 28.60 24.09
CA ALA A 347 27.89 28.24 22.77
C ALA A 347 29.45 28.18 22.89
N PRO A 348 30.29 28.06 21.83
CA PRO A 348 30.07 28.00 20.37
C PRO A 348 30.78 26.72 19.79
N PRO A 349 31.41 26.62 18.58
CA PRO A 349 31.44 27.43 17.34
C PRO A 349 30.74 26.75 16.14
N ALA A 350 30.10 27.45 15.19
CA ALA A 350 30.54 28.53 14.27
C ALA A 350 31.24 28.03 12.98
N ARG A 351 30.62 28.32 11.81
CA ARG A 351 31.15 28.03 10.46
C ARG A 351 31.95 29.23 9.93
N ALA A 352 33.02 28.97 9.16
CA ALA A 352 33.75 29.97 8.39
C ALA A 352 33.34 29.98 6.90
N ARG A 353 33.71 31.04 6.16
CA ARG A 353 33.53 31.18 4.69
C ARG A 353 34.89 31.38 3.99
N LEU A 354 34.98 30.83 2.78
CA LEU A 354 35.71 31.23 1.55
C LEU A 354 36.82 32.31 1.59
N PRO A 355 37.82 32.15 0.72
CA PRO A 355 38.08 33.17 -0.32
C PRO A 355 38.02 32.61 -1.77
N SER A 356 38.36 33.42 -2.79
CA SER A 356 38.00 33.19 -4.20
C SER A 356 39.00 33.74 -5.25
N GLY A 357 39.10 33.08 -6.41
CA GLY A 357 39.73 33.57 -7.67
C GLY A 357 41.20 33.14 -7.89
N PRO A 358 41.81 33.36 -9.08
CA PRO A 358 41.31 34.04 -10.30
C PRO A 358 41.01 33.07 -11.47
N ALA A 359 41.02 33.50 -12.75
CA ALA A 359 40.41 32.79 -13.88
C ALA A 359 41.07 32.96 -15.29
N LEU A 360 40.75 32.00 -16.20
CA LEU A 360 40.74 32.07 -17.69
C LEU A 360 42.10 32.20 -18.44
N PRO A 361 42.22 31.93 -19.79
CA PRO A 361 41.19 32.02 -20.85
C PRO A 361 41.08 30.88 -21.93
N HIS A 362 40.21 31.15 -22.92
CA HIS A 362 39.76 30.47 -24.17
C HIS A 362 40.83 29.75 -25.05
N ALA A 363 40.55 28.98 -26.13
CA ALA A 363 39.37 28.75 -27.02
C ALA A 363 39.45 27.32 -27.66
N ASN A 364 38.77 26.82 -28.72
CA ASN A 364 37.70 27.16 -29.69
C ASN A 364 37.19 25.78 -30.30
N ALA A 365 35.94 25.48 -30.70
CA ALA A 365 35.01 25.96 -31.78
C ALA A 365 34.95 25.11 -33.08
N ALA A 366 33.74 25.00 -33.65
CA ALA A 366 33.33 24.60 -35.03
C ALA A 366 33.07 23.12 -35.42
N THR A 367 31.97 22.95 -36.17
CA THR A 367 31.39 21.78 -36.88
C THR A 367 31.99 21.60 -38.30
N PRO A 368 31.66 20.53 -39.06
CA PRO A 368 30.37 20.43 -39.80
C PRO A 368 29.28 19.59 -39.12
#